data_AF-A0A2S8RMW1-F1
#
_entry.id   AF-A0A2S8RMW1-F1
#
_cell.length_a   1.000
_cell.length_b   1.000
_cell.length_c   1.000
_cell.angle_alpha   90.00
_cell.angle_beta   90.00
_cell.angle_gamma   90.00
#
_symmetry.space_group_name_H-M   'P 1'
#
loop_
_entity.id
_entity.type
_entity.pdbx_description
1 polymer ?
#
loop_
_entity_poly.entity_id
_entity_poly.type
_entity_poly.pdbx_seq_one_letter_code
_entity_poly.pdbx_strand_id
1 'polypeptide(L)'
;MANEQDNVLGTGSAMLTPSGYKVRPKVALSCCNKVVPPAADSVIGKCPYYYQPLHGEYWETVNKVSTASAWEAVKAWAKFWDPYKNGDTFQTLLHRREKLIEINSTDSDWSRHGNFMMRHIGCGHKPPSYYVSYGYYYCSNYGAKLYPNLSDKGKAWLRSARWYLQANMEDGLSQNMSGNSIQQSSKKPGNGSFTMKVDQYQLELDDNTFKTFAFKTHPLAYLDGGLADLDIWDMKKILGQPNMQEWGDARTWGQAVDSGTVVGKTMVGNAWDATKDDVDDPVSHALGRLLAK
;
A
#
# COMPACT_ATOMS: atom_id res chain seq x y z
N MET A 1 0.74 31.17 8.56
CA MET A 1 2.12 31.02 9.05
C MET A 1 2.06 30.10 10.26
N ALA A 2 2.19 28.80 10.05
CA ALA A 2 2.20 27.83 11.14
C ALA A 2 3.59 27.86 11.78
N ASN A 3 3.61 27.94 13.11
CA ASN A 3 4.75 28.20 13.95
C ASN A 3 5.77 27.04 13.84
N GLU A 4 7.04 27.32 13.58
CA GLU A 4 8.15 26.33 13.48
C GLU A 4 8.47 25.61 14.82
N GLN A 5 7.59 25.70 15.82
CA GLN A 5 7.79 25.20 17.19
C GLN A 5 7.39 23.72 17.40
N ASP A 6 6.77 23.04 16.43
CA ASP A 6 6.11 21.74 16.68
C ASP A 6 6.91 20.47 16.34
N ASN A 7 8.21 20.57 16.03
CA ASN A 7 9.04 19.42 15.62
C ASN A 7 10.05 18.93 16.66
N VAL A 8 9.89 19.26 17.94
CA VAL A 8 10.78 18.76 19.01
C VAL A 8 10.53 17.27 19.26
N LEU A 9 11.50 16.42 18.89
CA LEU A 9 11.45 14.94 18.99
C LEU A 9 11.32 14.40 20.43
N GLY A 10 11.83 15.18 21.37
CA GLY A 10 11.86 14.86 22.78
C GLY A 10 12.65 15.93 23.51
N THR A 11 12.33 16.13 24.77
CA THR A 11 13.08 17.03 25.64
C THR A 11 13.92 16.20 26.61
N GLY A 12 15.16 16.63 26.80
CA GLY A 12 16.05 16.09 27.80
C GLY A 12 16.61 17.23 28.62
N SER A 13 16.53 17.11 29.94
CA SER A 13 17.16 18.07 30.85
C SER A 13 18.38 17.41 31.47
N ALA A 14 19.51 18.12 31.45
CA ALA A 14 20.74 17.72 32.10
C ALA A 14 21.19 18.83 33.04
N MET A 15 21.77 18.46 34.18
CA MET A 15 22.45 19.40 35.06
C MET A 15 23.92 18.98 35.17
N LEU A 16 24.82 19.91 34.87
CA LEU A 16 26.26 19.72 35.06
C LEU A 16 26.57 19.74 36.56
N THR A 17 26.92 18.58 37.10
CA THR A 17 27.47 18.45 38.46
C THR A 17 28.92 17.95 38.36
N PRO A 18 29.77 18.15 39.38
CA PRO A 18 31.15 17.65 39.37
C PRO A 18 31.30 16.13 39.09
N SER A 19 30.25 15.34 39.36
CA SER A 19 30.17 13.91 39.05
C SER A 19 29.28 13.57 37.84
N GLY A 20 28.58 14.56 37.28
CA GLY A 20 27.54 14.40 36.26
C GLY A 20 28.04 14.17 34.84
N TYR A 21 29.33 14.40 34.55
CA TYR A 21 29.91 14.22 33.21
C TYR A 21 29.86 12.77 32.70
N LYS A 22 29.64 11.79 33.60
CA LYS A 22 29.49 10.37 33.25
C LYS A 22 28.06 9.95 32.94
N VAL A 23 27.07 10.80 33.25
CA VAL A 23 25.65 10.46 33.13
C VAL A 23 25.08 11.16 31.90
N ARG A 24 24.78 10.39 30.85
CA ARG A 24 24.08 10.93 29.69
C ARG A 24 22.63 11.26 30.08
N PRO A 25 22.12 12.47 29.77
CA PRO A 25 20.73 12.80 30.01
C PRO A 25 19.82 11.84 29.24
N LYS A 26 18.78 11.35 29.91
CA LYS A 26 17.74 10.56 29.27
C LYS A 26 16.81 11.51 28.53
N VAL A 27 16.66 11.30 27.23
CA VAL A 27 15.66 12.01 26.41
C VAL A 27 14.43 11.12 26.34
N ALA A 28 13.29 11.64 26.80
CA ALA A 28 12.02 11.00 26.54
C ALA A 28 11.58 11.38 25.12
N LEU A 29 11.69 10.44 24.19
CA LEU A 29 11.14 10.62 22.84
C LEU A 29 9.63 10.40 22.93
N SER A 30 8.83 11.41 22.61
CA SER A 30 7.37 11.33 22.69
C SER A 30 6.67 11.88 21.45
N CYS A 31 7.39 12.04 20.32
CA CYS A 31 6.78 12.62 19.13
C CYS A 31 5.87 11.61 18.42
N CYS A 32 4.61 11.98 18.27
CA CYS A 32 3.65 11.25 17.44
C CYS A 32 3.09 12.25 16.43
N ASN A 33 3.75 12.36 15.28
CA ASN A 33 3.24 13.20 14.20
C ASN A 33 2.23 12.40 13.37
N LYS A 34 0.95 12.55 13.69
CA LYS A 34 -0.14 11.91 12.93
C LYS A 34 -0.47 12.65 11.62
N VAL A 35 0.13 13.80 11.36
CA VAL A 35 -0.05 14.53 10.10
C VAL A 35 0.73 13.85 9.00
N VAL A 36 0.04 13.40 7.98
CA VAL A 36 0.62 12.72 6.82
C VAL A 36 0.87 13.76 5.72
N PRO A 37 2.13 14.12 5.43
CA PRO A 37 2.42 15.02 4.32
C PRO A 37 2.13 14.31 2.99
N PRO A 38 1.69 15.05 1.95
CA PRO A 38 1.54 14.51 0.61
C PRO A 38 2.90 14.08 0.04
N ALA A 39 2.90 13.00 -0.73
CA ALA A 39 4.05 12.55 -1.48
C ALA A 39 4.28 13.49 -2.68
N ALA A 40 5.53 13.60 -3.13
CA ALA A 40 5.79 14.32 -4.37
C ALA A 40 5.18 13.58 -5.57
N ASP A 41 4.61 14.32 -6.53
CA ASP A 41 4.11 13.79 -7.81
C ASP A 41 5.17 12.95 -8.53
N SER A 42 6.43 13.33 -8.38
CA SER A 42 7.57 12.64 -8.98
C SER A 42 7.80 11.22 -8.45
N VAL A 43 7.21 10.85 -7.31
CA VAL A 43 7.32 9.50 -6.71
C VAL A 43 6.12 8.63 -7.08
N ILE A 44 4.97 9.22 -7.43
CA ILE A 44 3.76 8.49 -7.80
C ILE A 44 3.97 7.70 -9.10
N GLY A 45 3.49 6.46 -9.11
CA GLY A 45 3.74 5.47 -10.16
C GLY A 45 5.10 4.76 -10.06
N LYS A 46 5.96 5.14 -9.10
CA LYS A 46 7.30 4.53 -8.93
C LYS A 46 7.33 3.54 -7.78
N CYS A 47 8.29 2.62 -7.85
CA CYS A 47 8.41 1.57 -6.86
C CYS A 47 8.82 1.99 -5.45
N PRO A 48 9.74 2.97 -5.29
CA PRO A 48 10.10 3.50 -3.99
C PRO A 48 8.93 4.07 -3.18
N TYR A 49 7.80 4.39 -3.81
CA TYR A 49 6.64 5.00 -3.16
C TYR A 49 6.24 4.28 -1.86
N TYR A 50 6.12 2.96 -1.87
CA TYR A 50 5.66 2.22 -0.69
C TYR A 50 6.79 1.96 0.30
N TYR A 51 7.88 1.36 -0.19
CA TYR A 51 9.04 0.95 0.60
C TYR A 51 10.30 1.08 -0.24
N GLN A 52 11.29 1.79 0.32
CA GLN A 52 12.63 1.93 -0.24
C GLN A 52 13.60 1.10 0.62
N PRO A 53 14.22 0.04 0.07
CA PRO A 53 15.23 -0.72 0.79
C PRO A 53 16.52 0.12 0.93
N LEU A 54 16.98 0.37 2.16
CA LEU A 54 18.10 1.30 2.42
C LEU A 54 19.47 0.64 2.63
N HIS A 55 19.51 -0.65 3.00
CA HIS A 55 20.76 -1.36 3.33
C HIS A 55 20.99 -2.62 2.50
N GLY A 56 20.52 -2.62 1.24
CA GLY A 56 20.61 -3.83 0.40
C GLY A 56 19.84 -5.03 0.97
N GLU A 57 18.99 -4.80 1.97
CA GLU A 57 18.27 -5.83 2.70
C GLU A 57 17.37 -6.64 1.78
N TYR A 58 17.77 -7.90 1.62
CA TYR A 58 17.02 -9.05 1.13
C TYR A 58 16.47 -8.99 -0.31
N TRP A 59 17.23 -8.39 -1.22
CA TRP A 59 17.04 -8.63 -2.66
C TRP A 59 17.05 -10.12 -3.03
N GLU A 60 17.90 -10.94 -2.41
CA GLU A 60 18.01 -12.38 -2.72
C GLU A 60 16.83 -13.24 -2.23
N THR A 61 16.16 -12.81 -1.18
CA THR A 61 15.20 -13.68 -0.48
C THR A 61 13.78 -13.33 -0.85
N VAL A 62 13.51 -12.09 -1.22
CA VAL A 62 12.28 -11.79 -1.94
C VAL A 62 12.33 -12.27 -3.40
N ASN A 63 13.52 -12.38 -4.02
CA ASN A 63 13.66 -13.07 -5.31
C ASN A 63 13.21 -14.55 -5.25
N LYS A 64 13.39 -15.21 -4.09
CA LYS A 64 12.91 -16.57 -3.81
C LYS A 64 11.40 -16.65 -3.52
N VAL A 65 10.68 -15.52 -3.48
CA VAL A 65 9.28 -15.42 -3.02
C VAL A 65 8.21 -15.54 -4.12
N SER A 66 8.52 -16.15 -5.27
CA SER A 66 7.49 -16.43 -6.30
C SER A 66 6.55 -17.61 -5.99
N THR A 67 6.70 -18.28 -4.86
CA THR A 67 5.81 -19.38 -4.44
C THR A 67 4.90 -18.94 -3.31
N ALA A 68 3.65 -19.43 -3.27
CA ALA A 68 2.64 -19.06 -2.27
C ALA A 68 3.15 -19.14 -0.82
N SER A 69 3.97 -20.15 -0.50
CA SER A 69 4.60 -20.32 0.82
C SER A 69 5.57 -19.20 1.22
N ALA A 70 6.24 -18.61 0.25
CA ALA A 70 7.24 -17.58 0.48
C ALA A 70 6.58 -16.19 0.60
N TRP A 71 5.41 -15.99 -0.02
CA TRP A 71 4.59 -14.79 0.20
C TRP A 71 4.04 -14.74 1.62
N GLU A 72 3.55 -15.87 2.14
CA GLU A 72 3.18 -15.99 3.56
C GLU A 72 4.36 -15.68 4.48
N ALA A 73 5.58 -16.08 4.12
CA ALA A 73 6.78 -15.75 4.88
C ALA A 73 7.09 -14.24 4.87
N VAL A 74 6.93 -13.54 3.75
CA VAL A 74 7.08 -12.07 3.68
C VAL A 74 6.02 -11.35 4.49
N LYS A 75 4.75 -11.80 4.44
CA LYS A 75 3.67 -11.25 5.27
C LYS A 75 3.94 -11.46 6.75
N ALA A 76 4.35 -12.67 7.14
CA ALA A 76 4.71 -12.98 8.51
C ALA A 76 5.89 -12.12 8.98
N TRP A 77 6.96 -12.05 8.20
CA TRP A 77 8.10 -11.19 8.49
C TRP A 77 7.70 -9.72 8.65
N ALA A 78 6.97 -9.15 7.69
CA ALA A 78 6.55 -7.74 7.73
C ALA A 78 5.70 -7.40 8.96
N LYS A 79 4.91 -8.35 9.47
CA LYS A 79 4.11 -8.18 10.70
C LYS A 79 4.97 -8.13 11.97
N PHE A 80 6.06 -8.89 12.02
CA PHE A 80 6.92 -8.99 13.20
C PHE A 80 8.18 -8.12 13.12
N TRP A 81 8.52 -7.62 11.94
CA TRP A 81 9.66 -6.75 11.72
C TRP A 81 9.49 -5.45 12.52
N ASP A 82 10.51 -5.15 13.32
CA ASP A 82 10.61 -3.91 14.10
C ASP A 82 11.72 -3.06 13.48
N PRO A 83 11.38 -2.13 12.57
CA PRO A 83 12.38 -1.40 11.82
C PRO A 83 13.17 -0.40 12.70
N TYR A 84 12.69 -0.11 13.91
CA TYR A 84 13.38 0.72 14.90
C TYR A 84 14.49 -0.03 15.65
N LYS A 85 14.48 -1.37 15.62
CA LYS A 85 15.54 -2.22 16.21
C LYS A 85 16.64 -2.57 15.21
N ASN A 86 16.45 -2.25 13.94
CA ASN A 86 17.45 -2.42 12.91
C ASN A 86 18.38 -1.19 12.88
N GLY A 87 19.47 -1.28 13.63
CA GLY A 87 20.34 -0.15 13.96
C GLY A 87 20.77 0.69 12.76
N ASP A 88 21.26 0.07 11.68
CA ASP A 88 21.81 0.82 10.55
C ASP A 88 20.70 1.47 9.70
N THR A 89 19.60 0.76 9.43
CA THR A 89 18.44 1.29 8.69
C THR A 89 17.79 2.45 9.44
N PHE A 90 17.61 2.30 10.75
CA PHE A 90 17.04 3.35 11.57
C PHE A 90 17.94 4.59 11.62
N GLN A 91 19.27 4.44 11.71
CA GLN A 91 20.21 5.56 11.70
C GLN A 91 20.19 6.31 10.35
N THR A 92 20.16 5.60 9.22
CA THR A 92 20.06 6.24 7.89
C THR A 92 18.81 7.09 7.77
N LEU A 93 17.64 6.52 8.12
CA LEU A 93 16.37 7.26 8.09
C LEU A 93 16.39 8.46 9.05
N LEU A 94 16.90 8.26 10.27
CA LEU A 94 16.95 9.29 11.29
C LEU A 94 17.77 10.50 10.85
N HIS A 95 18.90 10.30 10.18
CA HIS A 95 19.71 11.39 9.62
C HIS A 95 18.98 12.20 8.53
N ARG A 96 18.01 11.59 7.85
CA ARG A 96 17.21 12.25 6.81
C ARG A 96 15.82 12.66 7.28
N ARG A 97 15.50 12.50 8.56
CA ARG A 97 14.15 12.66 9.10
C ARG A 97 13.42 13.89 8.56
N GLU A 98 14.02 15.07 8.69
CA GLU A 98 13.41 16.33 8.24
C GLU A 98 13.08 16.29 6.75
N LYS A 99 13.99 15.76 5.92
CA LYS A 99 13.76 15.55 4.49
C LYS A 99 12.65 14.54 4.22
N LEU A 100 12.55 13.49 5.01
CA LEU A 100 11.57 12.44 4.80
C LEU A 100 10.14 12.85 5.20
N ILE A 101 9.99 13.83 6.09
CA ILE A 101 8.68 14.35 6.54
C ILE A 101 8.29 15.67 5.89
N GLU A 102 9.14 16.25 5.05
CA GLU A 102 8.82 17.42 4.22
C GLU A 102 7.60 17.13 3.31
N ILE A 103 6.76 18.15 3.16
CA ILE A 103 5.66 18.15 2.17
C ILE A 103 6.27 18.00 0.78
N ASN A 104 5.75 17.05 -0.02
CA ASN A 104 6.26 16.77 -1.37
C ASN A 104 7.77 16.47 -1.39
N SER A 105 8.27 15.74 -0.40
CA SER A 105 9.67 15.33 -0.36
C SER A 105 10.06 14.55 -1.62
N THR A 106 11.23 14.88 -2.14
CA THR A 106 11.87 14.23 -3.30
C THR A 106 13.18 13.53 -2.90
N ASP A 107 13.41 13.35 -1.59
CA ASP A 107 14.61 12.69 -1.08
C ASP A 107 14.73 11.26 -1.67
N SER A 108 15.96 10.85 -2.01
CA SER A 108 16.20 9.53 -2.62
C SER A 108 15.77 8.36 -1.75
N ASP A 109 15.73 8.57 -0.44
CA ASP A 109 15.42 7.55 0.56
C ASP A 109 13.95 7.66 1.00
N TRP A 110 13.15 8.49 0.33
CA TRP A 110 11.73 8.66 0.62
C TRP A 110 10.91 7.44 0.19
N SER A 111 10.08 6.98 1.13
CA SER A 111 8.96 6.07 0.89
C SER A 111 7.86 6.35 1.93
N ARG A 112 6.64 5.88 1.69
CA ARG A 112 5.55 5.95 2.68
C ARG A 112 5.91 5.26 3.99
N HIS A 113 6.57 4.11 3.92
CA HIS A 113 7.13 3.44 5.09
C HIS A 113 8.15 4.31 5.86
N GLY A 114 9.16 4.86 5.17
CA GLY A 114 10.18 5.71 5.80
C GLY A 114 9.59 7.00 6.38
N ASN A 115 8.68 7.64 5.65
CA ASN A 115 7.92 8.80 6.11
C ASN A 115 7.14 8.50 7.39
N PHE A 116 6.39 7.39 7.42
CA PHE A 116 5.66 6.96 8.62
C PHE A 116 6.61 6.78 9.81
N MET A 117 7.71 6.05 9.61
CA MET A 117 8.68 5.80 10.68
C MET A 117 9.22 7.09 11.27
N MET A 118 9.56 8.06 10.42
CA MET A 118 10.13 9.34 10.83
C MET A 118 9.14 10.26 11.54
N ARG A 119 7.85 10.08 11.27
CA ARG A 119 6.75 10.76 11.97
C ARG A 119 6.41 10.15 13.33
N HIS A 120 6.65 8.85 13.50
CA HIS A 120 6.23 8.07 14.68
C HIS A 120 7.38 7.64 15.59
N ILE A 121 8.51 8.36 15.55
CA ILE A 121 9.68 8.08 16.39
C ILE A 121 9.32 8.20 17.87
N GLY A 122 9.43 7.10 18.60
CA GLY A 122 9.26 7.08 20.07
C GLY A 122 7.81 6.98 20.56
N CYS A 123 6.80 6.97 19.69
CA CYS A 123 5.39 6.81 20.10
C CYS A 123 4.87 5.37 20.02
N GLY A 124 5.69 4.42 19.58
CA GLY A 124 5.36 2.98 19.54
C GLY A 124 4.45 2.54 18.38
N HIS A 125 3.99 3.46 17.53
CA HIS A 125 3.25 3.08 16.33
C HIS A 125 4.18 2.40 15.32
N LYS A 126 3.68 1.32 14.72
CA LYS A 126 4.38 0.57 13.68
C LYS A 126 3.80 0.93 12.31
N PRO A 127 4.64 1.02 11.27
CA PRO A 127 4.15 1.27 9.92
C PRO A 127 3.20 0.14 9.50
N PRO A 128 2.14 0.45 8.73
CA PRO A 128 1.29 -0.57 8.14
C PRO A 128 2.11 -1.60 7.35
N SER A 129 1.86 -2.87 7.60
CA SER A 129 2.49 -4.01 6.92
C SER A 129 2.28 -3.97 5.41
N TYR A 130 1.20 -3.31 4.95
CA TYR A 130 0.90 -3.12 3.54
C TYR A 130 2.02 -2.39 2.77
N TYR A 131 2.68 -1.40 3.40
CA TYR A 131 3.76 -0.65 2.75
C TYR A 131 4.95 -1.53 2.38
N VAL A 132 5.27 -2.49 3.24
CA VAL A 132 6.40 -3.39 3.03
C VAL A 132 5.99 -4.58 2.16
N SER A 133 4.89 -5.25 2.49
CA SER A 133 4.47 -6.49 1.84
C SER A 133 3.96 -6.26 0.41
N TYR A 134 2.83 -5.58 0.25
CA TYR A 134 2.20 -5.38 -1.05
C TYR A 134 2.99 -4.41 -1.91
N GLY A 135 3.44 -3.30 -1.34
CA GLY A 135 4.19 -2.29 -2.08
C GLY A 135 5.44 -2.84 -2.76
N TYR A 136 6.17 -3.68 -2.05
CA TYR A 136 7.35 -4.36 -2.59
C TYR A 136 6.98 -5.53 -3.52
N TYR A 137 5.97 -6.34 -3.20
CA TYR A 137 5.52 -7.44 -4.06
C TYR A 137 5.09 -6.95 -5.44
N TYR A 138 4.29 -5.88 -5.50
CA TYR A 138 3.87 -5.30 -6.77
C TYR A 138 5.09 -4.84 -7.58
N CYS A 139 6.07 -4.23 -6.95
CA CYS A 139 7.24 -3.74 -7.66
C CYS A 139 8.23 -4.81 -8.12
N SER A 140 8.45 -5.83 -7.30
CA SER A 140 9.33 -6.96 -7.64
C SER A 140 8.66 -7.92 -8.62
N ASN A 141 7.45 -8.40 -8.33
CA ASN A 141 6.79 -9.43 -9.13
C ASN A 141 6.19 -8.85 -10.41
N TYR A 142 5.42 -7.76 -10.33
CA TYR A 142 4.84 -7.18 -11.54
C TYR A 142 5.91 -6.49 -12.38
N GLY A 143 6.93 -5.87 -11.78
CA GLY A 143 8.02 -5.20 -12.50
C GLY A 143 9.03 -6.15 -13.14
N ALA A 144 9.61 -7.09 -12.38
CA ALA A 144 10.71 -7.92 -12.88
C ALA A 144 10.24 -9.21 -13.57
N LYS A 145 9.14 -9.81 -13.11
CA LYS A 145 8.65 -11.12 -13.61
C LYS A 145 7.53 -10.97 -14.63
N LEU A 146 6.51 -10.17 -14.35
CA LEU A 146 5.35 -10.07 -15.24
C LEU A 146 5.60 -9.09 -16.41
N TYR A 147 6.13 -7.90 -16.14
CA TYR A 147 6.28 -6.82 -17.14
C TYR A 147 6.99 -7.25 -18.43
N PRO A 148 8.10 -8.03 -18.41
CA PRO A 148 8.76 -8.45 -19.65
C PRO A 148 7.89 -9.38 -20.51
N ASN A 149 6.94 -10.08 -19.89
CA ASN A 149 6.11 -11.11 -20.51
C ASN A 149 4.75 -10.59 -21.01
N LEU A 150 4.44 -9.31 -20.81
CA LEU A 150 3.20 -8.67 -21.30
C LEU A 150 3.38 -8.07 -22.70
N SER A 151 2.26 -7.91 -23.42
CA SER A 151 2.25 -7.07 -24.62
C SER A 151 2.53 -5.60 -24.27
N ASP A 152 2.70 -4.74 -25.28
CA ASP A 152 2.86 -3.30 -25.04
C ASP A 152 1.62 -2.67 -24.38
N LYS A 153 0.41 -3.17 -24.67
CA LYS A 153 -0.81 -2.77 -23.96
C LYS A 153 -0.78 -3.23 -22.51
N GLY A 154 -0.40 -4.47 -22.23
CA GLY A 154 -0.28 -4.98 -20.86
C GLY A 154 0.78 -4.24 -20.05
N LYS A 155 1.92 -3.90 -20.66
CA LYS A 155 2.95 -3.04 -20.05
C LYS A 155 2.44 -1.63 -19.75
N ALA A 156 1.67 -1.05 -20.68
CA ALA A 156 1.04 0.24 -20.46
C ALA A 156 0.04 0.19 -19.31
N TRP A 157 -0.83 -0.82 -19.28
CA TRP A 157 -1.77 -1.06 -18.19
C TRP A 157 -1.07 -1.19 -16.84
N LEU A 158 0.02 -1.97 -16.75
CA LEU A 158 0.73 -2.18 -15.49
C LEU A 158 1.34 -0.88 -14.93
N ARG A 159 1.80 0.01 -15.82
CA ARG A 159 2.25 1.36 -15.42
C ARG A 159 1.07 2.20 -14.92
N SER A 160 -0.04 2.24 -15.65
CA SER A 160 -1.24 2.99 -15.29
C SER A 160 -1.87 2.50 -13.99
N ALA A 161 -2.08 1.19 -13.84
CA ALA A 161 -2.63 0.57 -12.65
C ALA A 161 -1.79 0.88 -11.41
N ARG A 162 -0.46 0.81 -11.50
CA ARG A 162 0.44 1.20 -10.41
C ARG A 162 0.33 2.68 -10.07
N TRP A 163 0.24 3.55 -11.06
CA TRP A 163 0.03 4.97 -10.82
C TRP A 163 -1.28 5.20 -10.06
N TYR A 164 -2.40 4.62 -10.51
CA TYR A 164 -3.69 4.75 -9.83
C TYR A 164 -3.70 4.15 -8.43
N LEU A 165 -3.04 3.01 -8.21
CA LEU A 165 -2.92 2.42 -6.87
C LEU A 165 -2.28 3.39 -5.87
N GLN A 166 -1.26 4.12 -6.30
CA GLN A 166 -0.54 5.07 -5.46
C GLN A 166 -1.30 6.39 -5.35
N ALA A 167 -1.86 6.90 -6.45
CA ALA A 167 -2.67 8.11 -6.45
C ALA A 167 -3.93 8.00 -5.58
N ASN A 168 -4.63 6.86 -5.64
CA ASN A 168 -5.81 6.62 -4.79
C ASN A 168 -5.42 6.52 -3.30
N MET A 169 -4.21 6.04 -3.01
CA MET A 169 -3.69 5.98 -1.65
C MET A 169 -3.38 7.36 -1.10
N GLU A 170 -2.71 8.21 -1.89
CA GLU A 170 -2.46 9.62 -1.57
C GLU A 170 -3.76 10.39 -1.34
N ASP A 171 -4.74 10.18 -2.22
CA ASP A 171 -6.03 10.85 -2.10
C ASP A 171 -6.77 10.44 -0.81
N GLY A 172 -6.82 9.14 -0.49
CA GLY A 172 -7.44 8.71 0.76
C GLY A 172 -6.69 9.16 2.02
N LEU A 173 -5.35 9.22 1.99
CA LEU A 173 -4.56 9.81 3.07
C LEU A 173 -4.88 11.30 3.24
N SER A 174 -4.92 12.07 2.15
CA SER A 174 -5.29 13.49 2.14
C SER A 174 -6.70 13.73 2.70
N GLN A 175 -7.66 12.91 2.29
CA GLN A 175 -9.02 12.96 2.82
C GLN A 175 -9.06 12.65 4.32
N ASN A 176 -8.28 11.67 4.81
CA ASN A 176 -8.18 11.39 6.25
C ASN A 176 -7.44 12.49 7.04
N MET A 177 -6.62 13.32 6.38
CA MET A 177 -6.08 14.54 7.00
C MET A 177 -7.14 15.63 7.11
N SER A 178 -8.18 15.59 6.28
CA SER A 178 -9.20 16.64 6.18
C SER A 178 -10.51 16.29 6.91
N GLY A 179 -10.74 15.02 7.26
CA GLY A 179 -11.94 14.61 7.98
C GLY A 179 -12.02 13.12 8.32
N ASN A 180 -13.21 12.70 8.76
CA ASN A 180 -13.48 11.37 9.31
C ASN A 180 -14.03 10.35 8.28
N SER A 181 -13.95 10.68 6.99
CA SER A 181 -14.52 9.86 5.91
C SER A 181 -13.66 9.96 4.66
N ILE A 182 -13.45 8.82 4.02
CA ILE A 182 -12.72 8.68 2.77
C ILE A 182 -13.73 8.22 1.72
N GLN A 183 -13.79 8.94 0.61
CA GLN A 183 -14.63 8.66 -0.55
C GLN A 183 -13.74 8.55 -1.78
N GLN A 184 -13.83 7.42 -2.47
CA GLN A 184 -13.04 7.14 -3.66
C GLN A 184 -13.99 6.71 -4.77
N SER A 185 -13.79 7.26 -5.96
CA SER A 185 -14.58 6.93 -7.15
C SER A 185 -13.63 6.68 -8.31
N SER A 186 -14.00 5.71 -9.15
CA SER A 186 -13.31 5.47 -10.41
C SER A 186 -13.29 6.74 -11.26
N LYS A 187 -12.19 6.99 -11.97
CA LYS A 187 -12.10 8.07 -12.98
C LYS A 187 -12.94 7.76 -14.21
N LYS A 188 -13.15 6.49 -14.52
CA LYS A 188 -14.06 6.04 -15.58
C LYS A 188 -15.50 5.89 -15.04
N PRO A 189 -16.52 6.49 -15.67
CA PRO A 189 -17.91 6.35 -15.25
C PRO A 189 -18.37 4.89 -15.24
N GLY A 190 -19.19 4.51 -14.26
CA GLY A 190 -19.81 3.18 -14.18
C GLY A 190 -18.95 2.09 -13.51
N ASN A 191 -17.69 2.37 -13.20
CA ASN A 191 -16.76 1.43 -12.56
C ASN A 191 -16.84 1.42 -11.02
N GLY A 192 -17.77 2.18 -10.44
CA GLY A 192 -18.09 2.18 -9.03
C GLY A 192 -17.30 3.18 -8.19
N SER A 193 -17.58 3.12 -6.89
CA SER A 193 -16.99 3.95 -5.85
C SER A 193 -17.05 3.21 -4.51
N PHE A 194 -16.43 3.76 -3.48
CA PHE A 194 -16.63 3.33 -2.11
C PHE A 194 -16.51 4.51 -1.13
N THR A 195 -17.10 4.31 0.05
CA THR A 195 -16.88 5.18 1.21
C THR A 195 -16.38 4.35 2.39
N MET A 196 -15.47 4.92 3.18
CA MET A 196 -14.95 4.31 4.40
C MET A 196 -14.87 5.37 5.50
N LYS A 197 -15.44 5.07 6.67
CA LYS A 197 -15.32 5.93 7.86
C LYS A 197 -14.04 5.57 8.60
N VAL A 198 -13.19 6.57 8.81
CA VAL A 198 -11.95 6.46 9.56
C VAL A 198 -11.74 7.81 10.23
N ASP A 199 -11.59 7.82 11.55
CA ASP A 199 -11.33 9.04 12.30
C ASP A 199 -10.10 9.78 11.73
N GLN A 200 -10.18 11.11 11.74
CA GLN A 200 -9.13 11.97 11.22
C GLN A 200 -7.78 11.60 11.84
N TYR A 201 -6.74 11.52 11.01
CA TYR A 201 -5.39 11.14 11.40
C TYR A 201 -5.20 9.71 11.95
N GLN A 202 -6.16 8.81 11.73
CA GLN A 202 -6.09 7.42 12.23
C GLN A 202 -5.84 6.37 11.14
N LEU A 203 -5.89 6.73 9.85
CA LEU A 203 -5.86 5.76 8.75
C LEU A 203 -4.65 4.82 8.77
N GLU A 204 -3.46 5.35 9.03
CA GLU A 204 -2.22 4.54 9.06
C GLU A 204 -1.89 3.96 10.45
N LEU A 205 -2.69 4.27 11.49
CA LEU A 205 -2.35 3.88 12.87
C LEU A 205 -2.85 2.48 13.24
N ASP A 206 -3.77 1.92 12.46
CA ASP A 206 -4.24 0.55 12.58
C ASP A 206 -3.98 -0.21 11.26
N ASP A 207 -3.20 -1.29 11.35
CA ASP A 207 -2.76 -2.08 10.20
C ASP A 207 -3.94 -2.69 9.42
N ASN A 208 -4.97 -3.17 10.13
CA ASN A 208 -6.14 -3.77 9.50
C ASN A 208 -6.99 -2.73 8.75
N THR A 209 -7.16 -1.55 9.35
CA THR A 209 -7.87 -0.40 8.77
C THR A 209 -7.16 0.06 7.51
N PHE A 210 -5.84 0.26 7.60
CA PHE A 210 -5.03 0.68 6.46
C PHE A 210 -5.06 -0.36 5.33
N LYS A 211 -4.91 -1.64 5.66
CA LYS A 211 -5.01 -2.75 4.71
C LYS A 211 -6.38 -2.79 4.02
N THR A 212 -7.46 -2.64 4.78
CA THR A 212 -8.83 -2.60 4.26
C THR A 212 -9.02 -1.44 3.30
N PHE A 213 -8.55 -0.24 3.66
CA PHE A 213 -8.57 0.92 2.79
C PHE A 213 -7.80 0.66 1.49
N ALA A 214 -6.56 0.17 1.59
CA ALA A 214 -5.74 -0.11 0.41
C ALA A 214 -6.43 -1.10 -0.54
N PHE A 215 -7.00 -2.19 -0.03
CA PHE A 215 -7.73 -3.16 -0.86
C PHE A 215 -8.99 -2.59 -1.51
N LYS A 216 -9.70 -1.67 -0.86
CA LYS A 216 -10.86 -1.02 -1.47
C LYS A 216 -10.49 -0.16 -2.69
N THR A 217 -9.26 0.37 -2.75
CA THR A 217 -8.78 1.19 -3.90
C THR A 217 -8.36 0.37 -5.11
N HIS A 218 -8.03 -0.90 -4.92
CA HIS A 218 -7.46 -1.79 -5.93
C HIS A 218 -8.37 -2.01 -7.16
N PRO A 219 -9.67 -2.31 -7.00
CA PRO A 219 -10.58 -2.48 -8.13
C PRO A 219 -10.66 -1.24 -9.02
N LEU A 220 -10.79 -0.06 -8.39
CA LEU A 220 -10.85 1.22 -9.07
C LEU A 220 -9.57 1.45 -9.88
N ALA A 221 -8.40 1.26 -9.25
CA ALA A 221 -7.11 1.47 -9.90
C ALA A 221 -6.88 0.57 -11.12
N TYR A 222 -7.38 -0.67 -11.08
CA TYR A 222 -7.20 -1.62 -12.18
C TYR A 222 -8.11 -1.30 -13.36
N LEU A 223 -9.37 -0.98 -13.08
CA LEU A 223 -10.34 -0.57 -14.09
C LEU A 223 -9.93 0.76 -14.74
N ASP A 224 -9.52 1.74 -13.93
CA ASP A 224 -9.00 3.03 -14.41
C ASP A 224 -7.70 2.85 -15.21
N GLY A 225 -6.86 1.91 -14.79
CA GLY A 225 -5.67 1.50 -15.53
C GLY A 225 -5.95 0.88 -16.91
N GLY A 226 -7.21 0.49 -17.19
CA GLY A 226 -7.64 -0.09 -18.46
C GLY A 226 -7.69 -1.61 -18.48
N LEU A 227 -7.93 -2.27 -17.34
CA LEU A 227 -7.95 -3.73 -17.27
C LEU A 227 -8.99 -4.34 -18.22
N ALA A 228 -10.15 -3.69 -18.34
CA ALA A 228 -11.24 -4.11 -19.23
C ALA A 228 -10.89 -3.99 -20.73
N ASP A 229 -9.85 -3.23 -21.06
CA ASP A 229 -9.40 -2.94 -22.42
C ASP A 229 -8.24 -3.87 -22.86
N LEU A 230 -7.78 -4.77 -21.98
CA LEU A 230 -6.68 -5.69 -22.24
C LEU A 230 -7.10 -6.91 -23.05
N ASP A 231 -6.16 -7.40 -23.85
CA ASP A 231 -6.31 -8.65 -24.58
C ASP A 231 -6.32 -9.84 -23.60
N ILE A 232 -7.09 -10.89 -23.90
CA ILE A 232 -7.35 -12.04 -23.01
C ILE A 232 -6.03 -12.71 -22.53
N TRP A 233 -4.99 -12.72 -23.36
CA TRP A 233 -3.69 -13.31 -23.01
C TRP A 233 -2.95 -12.54 -21.91
N ASP A 234 -2.97 -11.22 -21.95
CA ASP A 234 -2.37 -10.40 -20.90
C ASP A 234 -3.22 -10.43 -19.64
N MET A 235 -4.55 -10.40 -19.79
CA MET A 235 -5.48 -10.58 -18.68
C MET A 235 -5.21 -11.90 -17.95
N LYS A 236 -5.05 -13.03 -18.67
CA LYS A 236 -4.74 -14.34 -18.06
C LYS A 236 -3.41 -14.33 -17.29
N LYS A 237 -2.36 -13.66 -17.80
CA LYS A 237 -1.06 -13.56 -17.10
C LYS A 237 -1.15 -12.71 -15.84
N ILE A 238 -1.96 -11.65 -15.86
CA ILE A 238 -2.23 -10.78 -14.71
C ILE A 238 -3.06 -11.54 -13.66
N LEU A 239 -4.16 -12.19 -14.09
CA LEU A 239 -5.06 -12.99 -13.25
C LEU A 239 -4.39 -14.23 -12.64
N GLY A 240 -3.43 -14.82 -13.35
CA GLY A 240 -2.68 -15.99 -12.88
C GLY A 240 -1.63 -15.71 -11.80
N GLN A 241 -1.48 -14.46 -11.34
CA GLN A 241 -0.56 -14.15 -10.25
C GLN A 241 -1.13 -14.65 -8.91
N PRO A 242 -0.32 -15.28 -8.05
CA PRO A 242 -0.79 -15.93 -6.82
C PRO A 242 -1.46 -14.98 -5.82
N ASN A 243 -1.16 -13.67 -5.87
CA ASN A 243 -1.83 -12.70 -5.00
C ASN A 243 -3.27 -12.40 -5.41
N MET A 244 -3.69 -12.71 -6.64
CA MET A 244 -5.07 -12.48 -7.10
C MET A 244 -6.07 -13.41 -6.42
N GLN A 245 -5.60 -14.51 -5.81
CA GLN A 245 -6.44 -15.36 -4.95
C GLN A 245 -6.90 -14.63 -3.68
N GLU A 246 -6.12 -13.66 -3.16
CA GLU A 246 -6.56 -12.81 -2.04
C GLU A 246 -7.67 -11.83 -2.46
N TRP A 247 -7.84 -11.63 -3.76
CA TRP A 247 -8.96 -10.92 -4.38
C TRP A 247 -10.16 -11.84 -4.63
N GLY A 248 -10.03 -13.15 -4.49
CA GLY A 248 -11.16 -14.08 -4.52
C GLY A 248 -11.77 -14.31 -3.13
N ASP A 249 -11.05 -13.96 -2.05
CA ASP A 249 -11.55 -14.16 -0.69
C ASP A 249 -12.73 -13.22 -0.43
N ALA A 250 -13.93 -13.79 -0.31
CA ALA A 250 -15.18 -13.08 -0.05
C ALA A 250 -15.12 -12.19 1.21
N ARG A 251 -14.20 -12.45 2.16
CA ARG A 251 -13.97 -11.60 3.34
C ARG A 251 -13.32 -10.25 2.97
N THR A 252 -12.54 -10.20 1.88
CA THR A 252 -11.96 -8.98 1.32
C THR A 252 -13.03 -8.11 0.65
N TRP A 253 -14.13 -8.71 0.16
CA TRP A 253 -15.21 -8.04 -0.59
C TRP A 253 -16.50 -7.84 0.17
N GLY A 254 -16.72 -8.55 1.29
CA GLY A 254 -17.92 -8.46 2.13
C GLY A 254 -18.18 -7.07 2.75
N GLN A 255 -17.30 -6.09 2.50
CA GLN A 255 -17.46 -4.70 2.90
C GLN A 255 -17.38 -3.70 1.72
N ALA A 256 -17.15 -4.13 0.48
CA ALA A 256 -16.91 -3.30 -0.71
C ALA A 256 -17.99 -3.52 -1.80
N VAL A 257 -19.25 -3.48 -1.37
CA VAL A 257 -20.42 -3.91 -2.17
C VAL A 257 -20.61 -3.10 -3.47
N ASP A 258 -20.20 -1.83 -3.54
CA ASP A 258 -20.53 -0.98 -4.70
C ASP A 258 -19.53 -1.06 -5.87
N SER A 259 -18.27 -1.47 -5.64
CA SER A 259 -17.25 -1.62 -6.70
C SER A 259 -16.99 -3.07 -7.10
N GLY A 260 -17.33 -4.04 -6.23
CA GLY A 260 -17.18 -5.48 -6.51
C GLY A 260 -18.14 -6.02 -7.58
N THR A 261 -19.32 -5.44 -7.74
CA THR A 261 -20.33 -5.92 -8.71
C THR A 261 -19.91 -5.70 -10.16
N VAL A 262 -19.16 -4.61 -10.43
CA VAL A 262 -18.74 -4.24 -11.79
C VAL A 262 -17.52 -5.05 -12.19
N VAL A 263 -16.49 -5.12 -11.34
CA VAL A 263 -15.32 -5.97 -11.59
C VAL A 263 -15.72 -7.44 -11.62
N GLY A 264 -16.58 -7.89 -10.70
CA GLY A 264 -17.11 -9.25 -10.68
C GLY A 264 -17.81 -9.59 -12.00
N LYS A 265 -18.72 -8.76 -12.50
CA LYS A 265 -19.38 -9.02 -13.81
C LYS A 265 -18.42 -8.98 -15.00
N THR A 266 -17.47 -8.04 -15.04
CA THR A 266 -16.53 -7.89 -16.16
C THR A 266 -15.43 -8.96 -16.14
N MET A 267 -14.94 -9.35 -14.97
CA MET A 267 -14.00 -10.48 -14.81
C MET A 267 -14.71 -11.83 -15.01
N VAL A 268 -15.90 -12.04 -14.43
CA VAL A 268 -16.67 -13.29 -14.58
C VAL A 268 -17.14 -13.46 -16.03
N GLY A 269 -17.53 -12.40 -16.73
CA GLY A 269 -17.96 -12.49 -18.13
C GLY A 269 -16.88 -12.93 -19.12
N ASN A 270 -15.60 -12.62 -18.84
CA ASN A 270 -14.50 -12.83 -19.80
C ASN A 270 -13.43 -13.85 -19.33
N ALA A 271 -13.39 -14.21 -18.04
CA ALA A 271 -12.39 -15.13 -17.48
C ALA A 271 -12.98 -16.44 -16.92
N TRP A 272 -14.30 -16.57 -16.79
CA TRP A 272 -14.94 -17.71 -16.10
C TRP A 272 -14.97 -19.02 -16.92
N ASP A 273 -14.78 -18.96 -18.24
CA ASP A 273 -14.69 -20.18 -19.07
C ASP A 273 -13.34 -20.92 -18.96
N ALA A 274 -12.35 -20.37 -18.26
CA ALA A 274 -10.99 -20.94 -18.20
C ALA A 274 -10.69 -21.76 -16.93
N THR A 275 -11.62 -21.89 -15.99
CA THR A 275 -11.47 -22.70 -14.78
C THR A 275 -12.77 -23.43 -14.46
N LYS A 276 -13.09 -24.47 -15.23
CA LYS A 276 -13.95 -25.54 -14.75
C LYS A 276 -13.15 -26.37 -13.76
N ASP A 277 -13.46 -26.22 -12.48
CA ASP A 277 -13.89 -27.31 -11.61
C ASP A 277 -14.32 -26.73 -10.25
N ASP A 278 -15.56 -27.06 -9.86
CA ASP A 278 -16.21 -26.86 -8.56
C ASP A 278 -16.29 -25.46 -7.95
N VAL A 279 -17.29 -24.68 -8.35
CA VAL A 279 -18.08 -23.86 -7.41
C VAL A 279 -19.54 -23.82 -7.88
N ASP A 280 -20.41 -24.46 -7.11
CA ASP A 280 -21.86 -24.53 -7.29
C ASP A 280 -22.49 -23.22 -6.75
N ASP A 281 -23.14 -22.40 -7.60
CA ASP A 281 -23.85 -21.20 -7.15
C ASP A 281 -25.13 -20.88 -7.97
N PRO A 282 -26.29 -20.59 -7.33
CA PRO A 282 -27.60 -20.40 -7.97
C PRO A 282 -27.70 -19.21 -8.94
N VAL A 283 -26.73 -18.30 -8.95
CA VAL A 283 -26.69 -17.15 -9.87
C VAL A 283 -26.40 -17.61 -11.32
N SER A 284 -25.72 -18.74 -11.50
CA SER A 284 -25.48 -19.37 -12.81
C SER A 284 -26.79 -19.84 -13.46
N HIS A 285 -27.77 -20.27 -12.66
CA HIS A 285 -29.07 -20.74 -13.15
C HIS A 285 -29.98 -19.60 -13.64
N ALA A 286 -29.78 -18.38 -13.13
CA ALA A 286 -30.54 -17.19 -13.54
C ALA A 286 -30.03 -16.63 -14.90
N LEU A 287 -28.72 -16.70 -15.15
CA LEU A 287 -28.12 -16.23 -16.40
C LEU A 287 -28.28 -17.24 -17.56
N GLY A 288 -28.28 -18.54 -17.28
CA GLY A 288 -28.53 -19.59 -18.30
C GLY A 288 -29.93 -19.54 -18.92
N ARG A 289 -30.94 -18.96 -18.22
CA ARG A 289 -32.29 -18.77 -18.77
C ARG A 289 -32.45 -17.53 -19.64
N LEU A 290 -31.54 -16.56 -19.54
CA LEU A 290 -31.57 -15.32 -20.32
C LEU A 290 -30.86 -15.43 -21.68
N LEU A 291 -29.99 -16.44 -21.84
CA LEU A 291 -29.28 -16.72 -23.10
C LEU A 291 -29.85 -17.93 -23.87
N ALA A 292 -30.95 -18.51 -23.39
CA ALA A 292 -31.76 -19.46 -24.15
C ALA A 292 -32.91 -18.72 -24.86
N LYS A 293 -32.57 -17.76 -25.73
CA LYS A 293 -33.34 -17.33 -26.90
C LYS A 293 -32.46 -16.47 -27.81
#